data_AF-A0A379TTS8-F1
#
_entry.id   AF-A0A379TTS8-F1
#
_cell.length_a   1.000
_cell.length_b   1.000
_cell.length_c   1.000
_cell.angle_alpha   90.00
_cell.angle_beta   90.00
_cell.angle_gamma   90.00
#
_symmetry.space_group_name_H-M   'P 1'
#
loop_
_entity.id
_entity.type
_entity.pdbx_description
1 polymer ?
#
loop_
_entity_poly.entity_id
_entity_poly.type
_entity_poly.pdbx_seq_one_letter_code
_entity_poly.pdbx_strand_id
1 'polypeptide(L)' 'MNTLLKKELQADSDAYGDDRRSPLHEREEAKAMSEHDMLPSEPVTIVLSQMGWVRSAKGHDIDAPGLTIKRATALKPR' A
#
# COMPACT_ATOMS: atom_id res chain seq x y z
N MET A 1 -28.28 -4.77 -49.68
CA MET A 1 -28.79 -4.76 -48.28
C MET A 1 -27.72 -4.28 -47.29
N ASN A 2 -26.58 -4.95 -47.17
CA ASN A 2 -25.51 -4.61 -46.20
C ASN A 2 -24.95 -3.18 -46.29
N THR A 3 -24.96 -2.57 -47.47
CA THR A 3 -24.42 -1.22 -47.68
C THR A 3 -25.36 -0.10 -47.25
N LEU A 4 -26.68 -0.33 -47.23
CA LEU A 4 -27.65 0.65 -46.74
C LEU A 4 -27.60 0.72 -45.22
N LEU A 5 -27.66 -0.44 -44.57
CA LEU A 5 -27.56 -0.57 -43.11
C LEU A 5 -26.27 0.05 -42.53
N LYS A 6 -25.12 -0.14 -43.19
CA LYS A 6 -23.86 0.48 -42.77
C LYS A 6 -23.89 2.01 -42.85
N LYS A 7 -24.54 2.57 -43.87
CA LYS A 7 -24.63 4.02 -44.05
C LYS A 7 -25.54 4.66 -43.00
N GLU A 8 -26.66 4.01 -42.70
CA GLU A 8 -27.59 4.46 -41.65
C GLU A 8 -26.90 4.46 -40.28
N LEU A 9 -26.24 3.36 -39.89
CA LEU A 9 -25.51 3.28 -38.62
C LEU A 9 -24.40 4.31 -38.48
N GLN A 10 -23.68 4.61 -39.57
CA GLN A 10 -22.62 5.63 -39.55
C GLN A 10 -23.21 7.03 -39.38
N ALA A 11 -24.28 7.35 -40.12
CA ALA A 11 -24.95 8.64 -40.02
C ALA A 11 -25.54 8.86 -38.62
N ASP A 12 -26.11 7.84 -38.00
CA ASP A 12 -26.63 7.91 -36.64
C ASP A 12 -25.50 8.06 -35.61
N SER A 13 -24.38 7.36 -35.80
CA SER A 13 -23.19 7.50 -34.96
C SER A 13 -22.63 8.93 -35.00
N ASP A 14 -22.63 9.57 -36.16
CA ASP A 14 -22.13 10.93 -36.33
C ASP A 14 -23.11 11.99 -35.79
N ALA A 15 -24.42 11.73 -35.90
CA ALA A 15 -25.47 12.66 -35.46
C ALA A 15 -25.70 12.63 -33.95
N TYR A 16 -25.54 11.47 -33.30
CA TYR A 16 -25.92 11.26 -31.90
C TYR A 16 -24.79 10.70 -31.03
N GLY A 17 -23.61 10.42 -31.59
CA GLY A 17 -22.46 9.98 -30.83
C GLY A 17 -21.84 11.09 -30.00
N ASP A 18 -21.38 10.75 -28.79
CA ASP A 18 -20.59 11.61 -27.93
C ASP A 18 -19.26 10.93 -27.54
N ASP A 19 -18.29 11.75 -27.17
CA ASP A 19 -17.03 11.22 -26.65
C ASP A 19 -17.27 10.48 -25.33
N ARG A 20 -16.53 9.38 -25.14
CA ARG A 20 -16.63 8.57 -23.92
C ARG A 20 -16.27 9.40 -22.69
N ARG A 21 -17.27 9.69 -21.86
CA ARG A 21 -17.10 10.48 -20.63
C ARG A 21 -16.37 9.76 -19.49
N SER A 22 -16.31 8.43 -19.51
CA SER A 22 -15.67 7.62 -18.47
C SER A 22 -14.31 7.10 -18.94
N PRO A 23 -13.18 7.74 -18.56
CA PRO A 23 -11.86 7.27 -18.96
C PRO A 23 -11.58 5.87 -18.41
N LEU A 24 -10.92 5.05 -19.22
CA LEU A 24 -10.45 3.75 -18.80
C LEU A 24 -9.12 3.95 -18.07
N HIS A 25 -9.10 3.62 -16.78
CA HIS A 25 -7.88 3.63 -15.98
C HIS A 25 -7.57 2.21 -15.55
N GLU A 26 -6.37 1.75 -15.86
CA GLU A 26 -5.82 0.53 -15.28
C GLU A 26 -5.53 0.81 -13.79
N ARG A 27 -6.10 -0.03 -12.93
CA ARG A 27 -5.88 0.00 -11.48
C ARG A 27 -5.64 -1.42 -11.03
N GLU A 28 -4.86 -1.57 -9.97
CA GLU A 28 -4.73 -2.86 -9.31
C GLU A 28 -6.10 -3.33 -8.82
N GLU A 29 -6.35 -4.65 -8.91
CA GLU A 29 -7.59 -5.24 -8.44
C GLU A 29 -7.82 -4.89 -6.97
N ALA A 30 -9.07 -4.56 -6.62
CA ALA A 30 -9.43 -4.27 -5.24
C ALA A 30 -9.20 -5.52 -4.38
N LYS A 31 -8.25 -5.44 -3.44
CA LYS A 31 -8.03 -6.48 -2.43
C LYS A 31 -8.80 -6.13 -1.17
N ALA A 32 -9.56 -7.09 -0.65
CA ALA A 32 -10.17 -6.97 0.66
C ALA A 32 -9.05 -6.92 1.71
N MET A 33 -9.02 -5.86 2.52
CA MET A 33 -8.11 -5.75 3.65
C MET A 33 -8.59 -6.68 4.78
N SER A 34 -7.68 -7.41 5.40
CA SER A 34 -7.99 -8.16 6.61
C SER A 34 -8.09 -7.22 7.82
N GLU A 35 -8.75 -7.64 8.91
CA GLU A 35 -8.80 -6.83 10.15
C GLU A 35 -7.40 -6.50 10.70
N HIS A 36 -6.40 -7.35 10.41
CA HIS A 36 -5.02 -7.11 10.80
C HIS A 36 -4.40 -5.92 10.07
N ASP A 37 -4.77 -5.71 8.80
CA ASP A 37 -4.27 -4.60 7.97
C ASP A 37 -4.92 -3.26 8.35
N MET A 38 -6.00 -3.29 9.13
CA MET A 38 -6.62 -2.09 9.70
C MET A 38 -5.93 -1.61 10.99
N LEU A 39 -5.06 -2.43 11.58
CA LEU A 39 -4.32 -2.02 12.77
C LEU A 39 -3.35 -0.89 12.40
N PRO A 40 -3.30 0.20 13.20
CA PRO A 40 -2.41 1.31 12.92
C PRO A 40 -0.95 0.83 12.92
N SER A 41 -0.30 0.97 11.78
CA SER A 41 1.13 0.68 11.63
C SER A 41 1.96 1.83 12.17
N GLU A 42 2.14 1.87 13.49
CA GLU A 42 3.07 2.81 14.11
C GLU A 42 4.52 2.32 13.94
N PRO A 43 5.48 3.21 13.62
CA PRO A 43 6.89 2.84 13.59
C PRO A 43 7.35 2.44 14.99
N VAL A 44 7.89 1.22 15.13
CA VAL A 44 8.44 0.68 16.38
C VAL A 44 9.85 0.19 16.14
N THR A 45 10.76 0.51 17.05
CA THR A 45 12.12 -0.04 17.03
C THR A 45 12.24 -1.16 18.07
N ILE A 46 12.71 -2.33 17.62
CA ILE A 46 12.90 -3.51 18.47
C ILE A 46 14.38 -3.65 18.81
N VAL A 47 14.68 -3.71 20.10
CA VAL A 47 16.04 -3.85 20.65
C VAL A 47 16.21 -5.27 21.16
N LEU A 48 17.17 -6.02 20.58
CA LEU A 48 17.52 -7.39 20.96
C LEU A 48 18.93 -7.44 21.56
N SER A 49 19.05 -7.95 22.79
CA SER A 49 20.37 -8.20 23.40
C SER A 49 20.96 -9.55 22.95
N GLN A 50 22.28 -9.70 23.06
CA GLN A 50 22.98 -10.95 22.74
C GLN A 50 22.50 -12.17 23.57
N MET A 51 21.88 -11.92 24.74
CA MET A 51 21.37 -12.95 25.65
C MET A 51 19.85 -13.17 25.47
N GLY A 52 19.26 -12.70 24.36
CA GLY A 52 17.86 -12.97 24.00
C GLY A 52 16.82 -12.08 24.68
N TRP A 53 17.23 -10.97 25.30
CA TRP A 53 16.28 -10.01 25.88
C TRP A 53 15.74 -9.05 24.82
N VAL A 54 14.41 -8.88 24.77
CA VAL A 54 13.71 -8.02 23.81
C VAL A 54 13.08 -6.82 24.50
N ARG A 55 13.21 -5.63 23.90
CA ARG A 55 12.45 -4.42 24.29
C ARG A 55 11.91 -3.74 23.04
N SER A 56 10.72 -3.15 23.15
CA SER A 56 10.14 -2.27 22.14
C SER A 56 10.32 -0.81 22.55
N ALA A 57 10.61 0.05 21.58
CA ALA A 57 10.65 1.50 21.73
C ALA A 57 9.82 2.14 20.62
N LYS A 58 9.10 3.21 20.94
CA LYS A 58 8.22 3.91 19.98
C LYS A 58 9.05 4.80 19.07
N GLY A 59 8.77 4.77 17.77
CA GLY A 59 9.47 5.56 16.77
C GLY A 59 10.85 5.03 16.39
N HIS A 60 11.48 5.70 15.43
CA HIS A 60 12.80 5.37 14.91
C HIS A 60 13.94 6.14 15.59
N ASP A 61 13.63 7.23 16.30
CA ASP A 61 14.59 8.08 16.97
C ASP A 61 14.83 7.58 18.40
N ILE A 62 15.56 6.47 18.50
CA ILE A 62 15.92 5.88 19.79
C ILE A 62 17.44 5.93 19.97
N ASP A 63 17.88 6.45 21.11
CA ASP A 63 19.29 6.41 21.51
C ASP A 63 19.65 5.01 22.00
N ALA A 64 20.06 4.15 21.06
CA ALA A 64 20.44 2.77 21.31
C ALA A 64 21.60 2.61 22.33
N PRO A 65 22.70 3.40 22.29
CA PRO A 65 23.77 3.32 23.29
C PRO A 65 23.40 3.92 24.66
N GLY A 66 22.47 4.87 24.73
CA GLY A 66 21.99 5.45 25.99
C GLY A 66 20.92 4.62 26.72
N LEU A 67 20.44 3.53 26.11
CA LEU A 67 19.39 2.71 26.69
C LEU A 67 19.91 1.90 27.90
N THR A 68 19.26 2.02 29.06
CA THR A 68 19.56 1.20 30.24
C THR A 68 19.11 -0.26 30.02
N ILE A 69 19.97 -1.05 29.39
CA ILE A 69 19.85 -2.51 29.29
C ILE A 69 20.34 -3.12 30.61
N LYS A 70 19.75 -4.25 31.05
CA LYS A 70 20.23 -4.96 32.25
C LYS A 70 21.75 -5.21 32.08
N ARG A 71 22.53 -4.73 33.06
CA ARG A 71 23.98 -4.43 33.09
C ARG A 71 24.98 -5.52 32.64
N ALA A 72 24.56 -6.62 32.03
CA ALA A 72 25.44 -7.74 31.69
C ALA A 72 25.46 -8.08 30.19
N THR A 73 24.89 -7.26 29.29
CA THR A 73 24.79 -7.68 27.89
C THR A 73 24.88 -6.53 26.90
N ALA A 74 25.77 -6.68 25.92
CA ALA A 74 25.90 -5.78 24.78
C ALA A 74 24.69 -5.88 23.83
N LEU A 75 24.32 -4.74 23.25
CA LEU A 75 23.41 -4.70 22.11
C LEU A 75 24.02 -5.49 20.95
N LYS A 76 23.23 -6.30 20.24
CA LYS A 76 23.72 -6.95 19.03
C LYS A 76 23.82 -5.88 17.91
N PRO A 77 25.02 -5.54 17.40
CA PRO A 77 25.12 -4.66 16.25
C PRO A 77 24.49 -5.34 15.04
N ARG A 78 24.01 -4.53 14.07
CA ARG A 78 23.51 -5.02 12.78
C ARG A 78 24.54 -5.90 12.08
#